data_AF-A0A9X0BT45-F1
#
_entry.id   AF-A0A9X0BT45-F1
#
_cell.length_a   1.000
_cell.length_b   1.000
_cell.length_c   1.000
_cell.angle_alpha   90.00
_cell.angle_beta   90.00
_cell.angle_gamma   90.00
#
_symmetry.space_group_name_H-M   'P 1'
#
loop_
_entity.id
_entity.type
_entity.pdbx_description
1 polymer ?
#
loop_
_entity_poly.entity_id
_entity_poly.type
_entity_poly.pdbx_seq_one_letter_code
_entity_poly.pdbx_strand_id
1 'polypeptide(L)'
;MASADTVQSTSPGISALLETLNTSLVGAASSLPASKKDAPADVSITPPQDGISLLDTKSEILLSYLQNLVFLVIIQLRQKQTKSSEEGSENAADDNLHDEAVKKLIELRTYLDRGVRPLEGRLKYQIDKVIKAAEDAERTEPAAKTKKSKTSRKDVDASSDENSDGDDSEASSENEEEEDMDEMAYRPNISALAKAKMEQKKPQDKVSREEPSDGIYRPPKIMPTALPSFDRRERQERRPRRSNVIDEFVSAEMSAAPMAEPSIGSTIIAGGRQTKSKKDREHEAERTRYEETNFVRLPKETRKDLAKRGGRLDSTYGGDEWKGLTEGADRIERLTRRSKNSGSALEKSRKRKNEDGQRSDGVAVGDIFDKRRKKVDTWKR
;
A
#
# COMPACT_ATOMS: atom_id res chain seq x y z
N MET A 1 12.98 -47.43 39.10
CA MET A 1 14.03 -46.45 39.45
C MET A 1 14.51 -45.82 38.14
N ALA A 2 14.04 -44.62 37.85
CA ALA A 2 14.56 -43.77 36.78
C ALA A 2 14.69 -42.39 37.42
N SER A 3 15.92 -42.02 37.78
CA SER A 3 16.23 -40.74 38.41
C SER A 3 16.32 -39.68 37.32
N ALA A 4 15.54 -38.61 37.48
CA ALA A 4 15.59 -37.43 36.65
C ALA A 4 16.84 -36.62 36.99
N ASP A 5 17.77 -36.48 36.04
CA ASP A 5 18.86 -35.50 36.12
C ASP A 5 18.29 -34.10 35.86
N THR A 6 18.05 -33.37 36.94
CA THR A 6 17.84 -31.92 36.92
C THR A 6 19.18 -31.23 36.66
N VAL A 7 19.35 -30.69 35.44
CA VAL A 7 20.46 -29.78 35.12
C VAL A 7 20.22 -28.45 35.84
N GLN A 8 20.87 -28.27 36.99
CA GLN A 8 21.00 -26.96 37.63
C GLN A 8 22.00 -26.14 36.81
N SER A 9 21.52 -25.21 36.00
CA SER A 9 22.35 -24.15 35.43
C SER A 9 22.81 -23.24 36.59
N THR A 10 24.04 -23.43 37.06
CA THR A 10 24.67 -22.46 37.96
C THR A 10 24.87 -21.18 37.17
N SER A 11 24.07 -20.15 37.47
CA SER A 11 24.28 -18.81 36.92
C SER A 11 25.72 -18.38 37.25
N PRO A 12 26.51 -17.88 36.28
CA PRO A 12 27.83 -17.34 36.59
C PRO A 12 27.68 -16.28 37.68
N GLY A 13 28.58 -16.30 38.67
CA GLY A 13 28.57 -15.30 39.74
C GLY A 13 28.62 -13.89 39.16
N ILE A 14 27.95 -12.94 39.83
CA ILE A 14 27.87 -11.53 39.38
C ILE A 14 29.29 -10.95 39.15
N SER A 15 30.28 -11.39 39.93
CA SER A 15 31.69 -11.03 39.75
C SER A 15 32.24 -11.46 38.38
N ALA A 16 32.00 -12.71 37.97
CA ALA A 16 32.45 -13.23 36.68
C ALA A 16 31.78 -12.47 35.52
N LEU A 17 30.50 -12.12 35.65
CA LEU A 17 29.80 -11.31 34.64
C LEU A 17 30.39 -9.89 34.54
N LEU A 18 30.70 -9.25 35.66
CA LEU A 18 31.35 -7.93 35.66
C LEU A 18 32.76 -7.97 35.08
N GLU A 19 33.53 -9.03 35.34
CA GLU A 19 34.85 -9.25 34.72
C GLU A 19 34.73 -9.47 33.20
N THR A 20 33.75 -10.25 32.74
CA THR A 20 33.50 -10.40 31.30
C THR A 20 33.06 -9.08 30.64
N LEU A 21 32.27 -8.26 31.33
CA LEU A 21 31.88 -6.94 30.83
C LEU A 21 33.11 -6.03 30.74
N ASN A 22 33.95 -6.00 31.78
CA ASN A 22 35.17 -5.18 31.78
C ASN A 22 36.13 -5.60 30.66
N THR A 23 36.38 -6.90 30.48
CA THR A 23 37.22 -7.39 29.36
C THR A 23 36.62 -7.05 28.00
N SER A 24 35.29 -7.12 27.85
CA SER A 24 34.61 -6.72 26.61
C SER A 24 34.71 -5.21 26.33
N LEU A 25 34.61 -4.36 27.35
CA LEU A 25 34.77 -2.90 27.19
C LEU A 25 36.22 -2.53 26.89
N VAL A 26 37.19 -3.15 27.55
CA VAL A 26 38.62 -2.93 27.29
C VAL A 26 38.98 -3.41 25.88
N GLY A 27 38.44 -4.56 25.44
CA GLY A 27 38.61 -5.06 24.08
C GLY A 27 37.94 -4.20 23.01
N ALA A 28 36.78 -3.61 23.32
CA ALA A 28 36.13 -2.62 22.44
C ALA A 28 36.93 -1.32 22.37
N ALA A 29 37.50 -0.86 23.49
CA ALA A 29 38.32 0.34 23.55
C ALA A 29 39.62 0.22 22.73
N SER A 30 40.25 -0.97 22.71
CA SER A 30 41.43 -1.21 21.87
C SER A 30 41.11 -1.37 20.38
N SER A 31 39.83 -1.62 20.04
CA SER A 31 39.36 -1.71 18.65
C SER A 31 38.95 -0.35 18.07
N LEU A 32 38.89 0.69 18.91
CA LEU A 32 38.64 2.05 18.44
C LEU A 32 39.91 2.59 17.75
N PRO A 33 39.78 3.25 16.58
CA PRO A 33 40.91 3.85 15.89
C PRO A 33 41.65 4.86 16.76
N ALA A 34 42.96 5.03 16.56
CA ALA A 34 43.74 6.01 17.33
C ALA A 34 43.30 7.46 17.00
N SER A 35 43.40 8.38 17.97
CA SER A 35 42.95 9.76 17.78
C SER A 35 43.84 10.60 16.87
N LYS A 36 45.06 10.12 16.57
CA LYS A 36 45.99 10.74 15.64
C LYS A 36 46.49 9.72 14.61
N LYS A 37 46.66 10.20 13.38
CA LYS A 37 47.17 9.45 12.24
C LYS A 37 48.69 9.53 12.24
N ASP A 38 49.38 8.48 12.68
CA ASP A 38 50.84 8.42 12.62
C ASP A 38 51.32 7.72 11.32
N ALA A 39 50.49 6.90 10.67
CA ALA A 39 50.77 6.27 9.35
C ALA A 39 49.62 6.42 8.32
N PRO A 40 49.88 6.37 7.00
CA PRO A 40 48.87 6.53 5.95
C PRO A 40 47.81 5.41 5.90
N ALA A 41 48.07 4.28 6.56
CA ALA A 41 47.17 3.14 6.67
C ALA A 41 46.27 3.18 7.93
N ASP A 42 46.50 4.14 8.84
CA ASP A 42 45.72 4.25 10.07
C ASP A 42 44.43 5.02 9.81
N VAL A 43 43.31 4.38 10.16
CA VAL A 43 41.99 5.01 10.22
C VAL A 43 42.00 5.91 11.45
N SER A 44 41.87 7.22 11.28
CA SER A 44 41.85 8.20 12.39
C SER A 44 40.43 8.59 12.77
N ILE A 45 40.19 8.90 14.06
CA ILE A 45 38.89 9.41 14.57
C ILE A 45 38.55 10.82 14.05
N THR A 46 39.54 11.60 13.57
CA THR A 46 39.21 12.93 13.02
C THR A 46 38.29 12.76 11.81
N PRO A 47 37.08 13.37 11.82
CA PRO A 47 36.17 13.24 10.70
C PRO A 47 36.86 13.77 9.44
N PRO A 48 36.76 13.07 8.30
CA PRO A 48 37.16 13.67 7.03
C PRO A 48 36.35 14.96 6.87
N GLN A 49 36.96 16.01 6.32
CA GLN A 49 36.29 17.32 6.14
C GLN A 49 34.97 17.20 5.36
N ASP A 50 34.85 16.15 4.54
CA ASP A 50 33.64 15.76 3.79
C ASP A 50 33.07 14.40 4.24
N GLY A 51 33.09 14.12 5.54
CA GLY A 51 32.55 12.89 6.13
C GLY A 51 31.05 12.92 6.37
N ILE A 52 30.37 11.81 6.11
CA ILE A 52 28.94 11.66 6.41
C ILE A 52 28.76 11.55 7.94
N SER A 53 28.29 12.63 8.55
CA SER A 53 28.11 12.83 10.01
C SER A 53 27.29 11.76 10.75
N LEU A 54 26.53 10.91 10.05
CA LEU A 54 25.67 9.90 10.69
C LEU A 54 26.46 8.81 11.43
N LEU A 55 27.64 8.42 10.93
CA LEU A 55 28.42 7.35 11.58
C LEU A 55 28.95 7.81 12.94
N ASP A 56 29.44 9.05 13.01
CA ASP A 56 30.01 9.63 14.22
C ASP A 56 28.93 9.83 15.29
N THR A 57 27.80 10.43 14.89
CA THR A 57 26.62 10.57 15.76
C THR A 57 26.08 9.23 16.24
N LYS A 58 26.13 8.18 15.40
CA LYS A 58 25.75 6.82 15.83
C LYS A 58 26.71 6.28 16.90
N SER A 59 28.03 6.44 16.73
CA SER A 59 28.99 6.03 17.76
C SER A 59 28.80 6.81 19.06
N GLU A 60 28.54 8.12 19.00
CA GLU A 60 28.25 8.94 20.18
C GLU A 60 26.97 8.48 20.91
N ILE A 61 25.88 8.21 20.18
CA ILE A 61 24.63 7.70 20.77
C ILE A 61 24.84 6.33 21.40
N LEU A 62 25.58 5.43 20.75
CA LEU A 62 25.90 4.12 21.30
C LEU A 62 26.77 4.20 22.55
N LEU A 63 27.76 5.11 22.57
CA LEU A 63 28.60 5.34 23.73
C LEU A 63 27.80 5.91 24.91
N SER A 64 26.93 6.89 24.65
CA SER A 64 25.98 7.42 25.64
C SER A 64 25.03 6.33 26.16
N TYR A 65 24.58 5.42 25.30
CA TYR A 65 23.74 4.28 25.69
C TYR A 65 24.48 3.32 26.63
N LEU A 66 25.74 2.97 26.30
CA LEU A 66 26.57 2.13 27.17
C LEU A 66 26.85 2.78 28.52
N GLN A 67 27.13 4.09 28.54
CA GLN A 67 27.35 4.83 29.79
C GLN A 67 26.12 4.78 30.71
N ASN A 68 24.92 5.02 30.17
CA ASN A 68 23.67 4.96 30.94
C ASN A 68 23.33 3.51 31.39
N LEU A 69 23.72 2.51 30.61
CA LEU A 69 23.57 1.10 30.99
C LEU A 69 24.49 0.75 32.17
N VAL A 70 25.77 1.14 32.11
CA VAL A 70 26.72 0.96 33.22
C VAL A 70 26.23 1.69 34.48
N PHE A 71 25.66 2.89 34.33
CA PHE A 71 25.06 3.63 35.44
C PHE A 71 23.90 2.85 36.11
N LEU A 72 23.03 2.23 35.31
CA LEU A 72 21.94 1.37 35.80
C LEU A 72 22.50 0.15 36.55
N VAL A 73 23.54 -0.50 36.02
CA VAL A 73 24.21 -1.63 36.70
C VAL A 73 24.78 -1.20 38.05
N ILE A 74 25.42 -0.02 38.13
CA ILE A 74 25.93 0.53 39.39
C ILE A 74 24.80 0.78 40.40
N ILE A 75 23.68 1.37 39.97
CA ILE A 75 22.50 1.59 40.84
C ILE A 75 21.97 0.26 41.36
N GLN A 76 21.82 -0.75 40.50
CA GLN A 76 21.33 -2.07 40.90
C GLN A 76 22.28 -2.79 41.86
N LEU A 77 23.59 -2.65 41.68
CA LEU A 77 24.58 -3.19 42.61
C LEU A 77 24.51 -2.49 43.97
N ARG A 78 24.35 -1.17 44.00
CA ARG A 78 24.14 -0.41 45.24
C ARG A 78 22.87 -0.86 45.95
N GLN A 79 21.73 -0.91 45.26
CA GLN A 79 20.46 -1.39 45.83
C GLN A 79 20.55 -2.81 46.40
N LYS A 80 21.32 -3.71 45.77
CA LYS A 80 21.55 -5.06 46.30
C LYS A 80 22.42 -5.06 47.56
N GLN A 81 23.41 -4.18 47.65
CA GLN A 81 24.21 -3.99 48.86
C GLN A 81 23.36 -3.41 50.00
N THR A 82 22.55 -2.38 49.75
CA THR A 82 21.68 -1.77 50.78
C THR A 82 20.62 -2.75 51.28
N LYS A 83 20.09 -3.64 50.43
CA LYS A 83 19.14 -4.69 50.84
C LYS A 83 19.76 -5.80 51.72
N SER A 84 21.08 -5.96 51.70
CA SER A 84 21.79 -6.94 52.55
C SER A 84 22.11 -6.41 53.95
N SER A 85 21.95 -5.10 54.18
CA SER A 85 22.11 -4.44 55.47
C SER A 85 20.72 -4.00 55.91
N GLU A 86 20.08 -4.78 56.79
CA GLU A 86 18.80 -4.44 57.41
C GLU A 86 18.92 -3.14 58.22
N GLU A 87 18.83 -1.95 57.61
CA GLU A 87 18.29 -0.75 58.26
C GLU A 87 17.72 0.22 57.20
N GLY A 88 16.47 0.60 57.42
CA GLY A 88 15.65 1.38 56.50
C GLY A 88 16.10 2.83 56.35
N SER A 89 16.32 3.23 55.11
CA SER A 89 15.92 4.52 54.59
C SER A 89 15.67 4.30 53.10
N GLU A 90 14.38 4.25 52.73
CA GLU A 90 13.97 4.26 51.33
C GLU A 90 14.46 5.56 50.71
N ASN A 91 15.63 5.51 50.06
CA ASN A 91 16.17 6.64 49.34
C ASN A 91 15.32 6.85 48.08
N ALA A 92 14.20 7.56 48.21
CA ALA A 92 13.39 7.99 47.07
C ALA A 92 14.23 8.68 45.98
N ALA A 93 15.40 9.25 46.34
CA ALA A 93 16.38 9.78 45.40
C ALA A 93 17.00 8.71 44.48
N ASP A 94 17.33 7.52 45.00
CA ASP A 94 17.93 6.44 44.21
C ASP A 94 16.92 5.83 43.23
N ASP A 95 15.65 5.75 43.61
CA ASP A 95 14.56 5.31 42.72
C ASP A 95 14.27 6.35 41.64
N ASN A 96 14.29 7.64 41.96
CA ASN A 96 14.17 8.71 40.96
C ASN A 96 15.34 8.70 39.95
N LEU A 97 16.58 8.46 40.41
CA LEU A 97 17.75 8.34 39.54
C LEU A 97 17.69 7.08 38.66
N HIS A 98 17.16 5.97 39.18
CA HIS A 98 16.90 4.77 38.40
C HIS A 98 15.89 5.06 37.29
N ASP A 99 14.77 5.71 37.62
CA ASP A 99 13.74 6.06 36.65
C ASP A 99 14.23 7.06 35.61
N GLU A 100 15.07 8.02 35.99
CA GLU A 100 15.71 8.94 35.05
C GLU A 100 16.68 8.22 34.09
N ALA A 101 17.49 7.29 34.61
CA ALA A 101 18.39 6.49 33.79
C ALA A 101 17.63 5.61 32.79
N VAL A 102 16.52 4.99 33.23
CA VAL A 102 15.64 4.20 32.35
C VAL A 102 14.99 5.07 31.29
N LYS A 103 14.50 6.27 31.64
CA LYS A 103 13.93 7.23 30.67
C LYS A 103 14.96 7.61 29.60
N LYS A 104 16.19 7.96 29.99
CA LYS A 104 17.28 8.27 29.05
C LYS A 104 17.66 7.09 28.17
N LEU A 105 17.66 5.86 28.70
CA LEU A 105 17.90 4.64 27.91
C LEU A 105 16.80 4.41 26.86
N ILE A 106 15.54 4.61 27.23
CA ILE A 106 14.41 4.53 26.29
C ILE A 106 14.55 5.60 25.21
N GLU A 107 14.89 6.84 25.59
CA GLU A 107 15.12 7.94 24.65
C GLU A 107 16.24 7.61 23.65
N LEU A 108 17.42 7.21 24.13
CA LEU A 108 18.54 6.80 23.27
C LEU A 108 18.18 5.62 22.38
N ARG A 109 17.37 4.67 22.88
CA ARG A 109 16.87 3.56 22.07
C ARG A 109 15.94 4.04 20.96
N THR A 110 15.06 5.00 21.23
CA THR A 110 14.20 5.58 20.21
C THR A 110 15.01 6.33 19.14
N TYR A 111 16.08 7.04 19.50
CA TYR A 111 16.96 7.69 18.52
C TYR A 111 17.66 6.67 17.61
N LEU A 112 18.13 5.54 18.15
CA LEU A 112 18.72 4.48 17.33
C LEU A 112 17.71 3.84 16.37
N ASP A 113 16.52 3.48 16.87
CA ASP A 113 15.56 2.70 16.09
C ASP A 113 14.75 3.56 15.11
N ARG A 114 14.32 4.76 15.52
CA ARG A 114 13.47 5.66 14.72
C ARG A 114 14.28 6.71 13.95
N GLY A 115 15.44 7.12 14.46
CA GLY A 115 16.28 8.15 13.84
C GLY A 115 17.38 7.56 12.96
N VAL A 116 18.30 6.80 13.55
CA VAL A 116 19.51 6.32 12.86
C VAL A 116 19.20 5.27 11.79
N ARG A 117 18.42 4.22 12.12
CA ARG A 117 18.10 3.13 11.17
C ARG A 117 17.53 3.57 9.81
N PRO A 118 16.52 4.46 9.72
CA PRO A 118 16.01 4.88 8.42
C PRO A 118 17.01 5.73 7.64
N LEU A 119 17.84 6.52 8.33
CA LEU A 119 18.91 7.30 7.69
C LEU A 119 20.00 6.40 7.14
N GLU A 120 20.37 5.32 7.84
CA GLU A 120 21.29 4.31 7.33
C GLU A 120 20.75 3.62 6.07
N GLY A 121 19.45 3.34 6.02
CA GLY A 121 18.83 2.78 4.82
C GLY A 121 18.94 3.71 3.60
N ARG A 122 18.72 5.01 3.81
CA ARG A 122 18.85 6.03 2.75
C ARG A 122 20.30 6.24 2.33
N LEU A 123 21.23 6.33 3.28
CA LEU A 123 22.65 6.47 3.00
C LEU A 123 23.20 5.25 2.28
N LYS A 124 22.81 4.04 2.70
CA LYS A 124 23.18 2.81 2.00
C LYS A 124 22.73 2.88 0.54
N TYR A 125 21.49 3.28 0.29
CA TYR A 125 21.01 3.43 -1.09
C TYR A 125 21.81 4.47 -1.88
N GLN A 126 22.15 5.61 -1.28
CA GLN A 126 22.98 6.63 -1.93
C GLN A 126 24.38 6.12 -2.23
N ILE A 127 25.01 5.41 -1.28
CA ILE A 127 26.32 4.77 -1.45
C ILE A 127 26.24 3.71 -2.57
N ASP A 128 25.25 2.83 -2.54
CA ASP A 128 25.05 1.79 -3.56
C ASP A 128 24.82 2.42 -4.95
N LYS A 129 24.10 3.55 -5.02
CA LYS A 129 23.88 4.30 -6.28
C LYS A 129 25.19 4.88 -6.82
N VAL A 130 26.01 5.50 -5.96
CA VAL A 130 27.31 6.07 -6.36
C VAL A 130 28.30 4.98 -6.72
N ILE A 131 28.35 3.88 -5.98
CA ILE A 131 29.20 2.71 -6.31
C ILE A 131 28.77 2.13 -7.65
N LYS A 132 27.47 1.94 -7.87
CA LYS A 132 26.97 1.44 -9.15
C LYS A 132 27.31 2.38 -10.31
N ALA A 133 27.16 3.69 -10.12
CA ALA A 133 27.55 4.68 -11.12
C ALA A 133 29.07 4.65 -11.39
N ALA A 134 29.90 4.48 -10.37
CA ALA A 134 31.35 4.34 -10.51
C ALA A 134 31.74 3.04 -11.21
N GLU A 135 31.10 1.91 -10.89
CA GLU A 135 31.28 0.63 -11.58
C GLU A 135 30.86 0.71 -13.06
N ASP A 136 29.74 1.37 -13.36
CA ASP A 136 29.26 1.56 -14.73
C ASP A 136 30.17 2.51 -15.51
N ALA A 137 30.74 3.53 -14.87
CA ALA A 137 31.80 4.38 -15.45
C ALA A 137 33.08 3.56 -15.72
N GLU A 138 33.54 2.74 -14.77
CA GLU A 138 34.69 1.86 -14.96
C GLU A 138 34.47 0.80 -16.03
N ARG A 139 33.23 0.33 -16.23
CA ARG A 139 32.86 -0.60 -17.31
C ARG A 139 32.75 0.06 -18.68
N THR A 140 32.41 1.35 -18.75
CA THR A 140 32.30 2.10 -20.02
C THR A 140 33.65 2.65 -20.50
N GLU A 141 34.58 2.95 -19.58
CA GLU A 141 35.98 3.31 -19.87
C GLU A 141 36.75 2.31 -20.79
N PRO A 142 36.69 0.97 -20.61
CA PRO A 142 37.31 0.00 -21.53
C PRO A 142 36.56 -0.14 -22.86
N ALA A 143 35.26 0.17 -22.90
CA ALA A 143 34.45 0.12 -24.12
C ALA A 143 34.64 1.36 -25.02
N ALA A 144 35.01 2.51 -24.45
CA ALA A 144 35.30 3.74 -25.21
C ALA A 144 36.71 3.74 -25.86
N LYS A 145 37.67 2.97 -25.33
CA LYS A 145 39.04 2.89 -25.88
C LYS A 145 39.18 2.01 -27.13
N THR A 146 38.15 1.26 -27.52
CA THR A 146 38.17 0.39 -28.71
C THR A 146 37.41 0.94 -29.93
N LYS A 147 36.80 2.14 -29.85
CA LYS A 147 36.01 2.74 -30.96
C LYS A 147 36.53 4.10 -31.49
N LYS A 148 37.84 4.37 -31.41
CA LYS A 148 38.47 5.47 -32.15
C LYS A 148 39.55 4.99 -33.12
N SER A 149 39.17 4.21 -34.13
CA SER A 149 39.89 4.21 -35.41
C SER A 149 38.97 3.74 -36.55
N LYS A 150 38.61 4.70 -37.43
CA LYS A 150 38.35 4.58 -38.88
C LYS A 150 37.15 5.42 -39.32
N THR A 151 37.48 6.62 -39.79
CA THR A 151 36.73 7.28 -40.85
C THR A 151 37.60 7.24 -42.11
N SER A 152 37.22 6.45 -43.12
CA SER A 152 37.23 6.86 -44.54
C SER A 152 36.79 5.72 -45.48
N ARG A 153 35.87 6.09 -46.41
CA ARG A 153 35.53 5.49 -47.72
C ARG A 153 34.41 4.41 -47.81
N LYS A 154 33.21 4.91 -48.14
CA LYS A 154 32.45 4.78 -49.41
C LYS A 154 31.81 3.41 -49.81
N ASP A 155 30.50 3.50 -50.06
CA ASP A 155 29.59 2.81 -51.01
C ASP A 155 28.83 1.49 -50.66
N VAL A 156 27.50 1.61 -50.80
CA VAL A 156 26.37 0.69 -51.15
C VAL A 156 25.91 -0.51 -50.28
N ASP A 157 24.60 -0.44 -49.97
CA ASP A 157 23.55 -1.46 -49.92
C ASP A 157 23.31 -2.38 -48.69
N ALA A 158 22.01 -2.57 -48.44
CA ALA A 158 21.33 -3.66 -47.73
C ALA A 158 21.36 -3.79 -46.18
N SER A 159 20.23 -3.34 -45.60
CA SER A 159 19.38 -4.05 -44.63
C SER A 159 19.67 -4.04 -43.12
N SER A 160 18.54 -3.95 -42.39
CA SER A 160 18.26 -4.38 -41.01
C SER A 160 18.40 -3.36 -39.88
N ASP A 161 17.23 -3.03 -39.31
CA ASP A 161 16.91 -2.74 -37.90
C ASP A 161 18.05 -2.78 -36.87
N GLU A 162 18.19 -1.73 -36.06
CA GLU A 162 17.70 -1.69 -34.66
C GLU A 162 18.07 -0.35 -33.98
N ASN A 163 17.16 0.06 -33.08
CA ASN A 163 17.04 1.36 -32.43
C ASN A 163 18.26 1.80 -31.58
N SER A 164 18.56 3.09 -31.64
CA SER A 164 19.38 3.79 -30.64
C SER A 164 19.00 5.27 -30.62
N ASP A 165 18.15 5.65 -29.67
CA ASP A 165 18.10 6.97 -29.04
C ASP A 165 18.13 6.68 -27.54
N GLY A 166 18.99 7.22 -26.71
CA GLY A 166 19.62 8.54 -26.74
C GLY A 166 19.16 9.23 -25.47
N ASP A 167 20.10 9.73 -24.64
CA ASP A 167 19.85 10.97 -23.91
C ASP A 167 21.14 11.56 -23.35
N ASP A 168 21.23 12.89 -23.46
CA ASP A 168 22.24 13.75 -22.89
C ASP A 168 21.53 14.73 -21.95
N SER A 169 22.17 14.91 -20.81
CA SER A 169 21.98 15.86 -19.71
C SER A 169 21.52 17.29 -20.12
N GLU A 170 20.80 18.09 -19.31
CA GLU A 170 21.12 18.57 -17.96
C GLU A 170 19.93 19.33 -17.30
N ALA A 171 20.10 19.59 -15.99
CA ALA A 171 19.16 19.99 -14.94
C ALA A 171 18.63 21.46 -14.87
N SER A 172 17.45 21.66 -14.24
CA SER A 172 17.27 22.26 -12.88
C SER A 172 15.89 22.89 -12.58
N SER A 173 15.39 22.57 -11.38
CA SER A 173 14.52 23.31 -10.42
C SER A 173 13.03 23.65 -10.66
N GLU A 174 12.24 23.17 -9.67
CA GLU A 174 11.06 23.76 -8.99
C GLU A 174 9.66 23.80 -9.64
N ASN A 175 8.76 23.07 -8.95
CA ASN A 175 7.31 23.23 -8.75
C ASN A 175 6.31 22.91 -9.88
N GLU A 176 5.15 22.44 -9.40
CA GLU A 176 3.88 22.13 -10.06
C GLU A 176 3.67 20.68 -10.53
N GLU A 177 2.66 20.07 -9.88
CA GLU A 177 2.08 18.77 -10.20
C GLU A 177 1.30 18.88 -11.51
N GLU A 178 1.93 18.51 -12.62
CA GLU A 178 1.23 18.13 -13.84
C GLU A 178 1.58 16.68 -14.16
N GLU A 179 0.55 15.85 -14.31
CA GLU A 179 0.68 14.48 -14.78
C GLU A 179 1.31 14.53 -16.18
N ASP A 180 2.57 14.10 -16.31
CA ASP A 180 3.24 13.86 -17.59
C ASP A 180 2.49 12.75 -18.35
N MET A 181 1.36 13.12 -18.95
CA MET A 181 0.70 12.35 -19.98
C MET A 181 1.57 12.44 -21.22
N ASP A 182 2.37 11.39 -21.41
CA ASP A 182 3.20 11.09 -22.57
C ASP A 182 2.65 11.69 -23.89
N GLU A 183 3.12 12.90 -24.24
CA GLU A 183 2.60 13.73 -25.34
C GLU A 183 2.88 13.10 -26.74
N MET A 184 3.63 12.00 -26.77
CA MET A 184 3.84 11.14 -27.94
C MET A 184 2.74 10.08 -28.14
N ALA A 185 1.87 9.85 -27.16
CA ALA A 185 0.74 8.92 -27.26
C ALA A 185 -0.45 9.50 -28.06
N TYR A 186 -0.45 10.80 -28.35
CA TYR A 186 -1.51 11.51 -29.07
C TYR A 186 -1.21 11.82 -30.55
N ARG A 187 -0.31 11.06 -31.19
CA ARG A 187 -0.09 11.17 -32.64
C ARG A 187 -1.09 10.28 -33.40
N PRO A 188 -1.90 10.82 -34.34
CA PRO A 188 -2.82 10.00 -35.12
C PRO A 188 -2.05 9.01 -36.01
N ASN A 189 -2.45 7.74 -35.98
CA ASN A 189 -1.89 6.68 -36.82
C ASN A 189 -2.15 6.96 -38.32
N ILE A 190 -1.22 7.64 -38.98
CA ILE A 190 -1.27 7.96 -40.42
C ILE A 190 -1.26 6.70 -41.31
N SER A 191 -0.77 5.57 -40.80
CA SER A 191 -0.78 4.27 -41.46
C SER A 191 -2.19 3.66 -41.58
N ALA A 192 -3.12 4.05 -40.69
CA ALA A 192 -4.54 3.68 -40.79
C ALA A 192 -5.27 4.53 -41.83
N LEU A 193 -4.87 5.79 -41.99
CA LEU A 193 -5.44 6.70 -42.98
C LEU A 193 -5.01 6.36 -44.42
N ALA A 194 -3.77 5.88 -44.61
CA ALA A 194 -3.28 5.40 -45.90
C ALA A 194 -3.97 4.11 -46.36
N LYS A 195 -4.39 3.24 -45.43
CA LYS A 195 -5.18 2.04 -45.73
C LYS A 195 -6.65 2.35 -46.06
N ALA A 196 -7.20 3.45 -45.54
CA ALA A 196 -8.57 3.87 -45.82
C ALA A 196 -8.78 4.44 -47.26
N LYS A 197 -7.72 4.66 -48.04
CA LYS A 197 -7.80 5.12 -49.45
C LYS A 197 -7.74 4.01 -50.49
N MET A 198 -7.56 2.75 -50.09
CA MET A 198 -7.64 1.60 -50.99
C MET A 198 -8.66 0.60 -50.46
N GLU A 199 -9.95 0.95 -50.51
CA GLU A 199 -11.04 -0.04 -50.61
C GLU A 199 -12.39 0.64 -50.90
N GLN A 200 -12.69 0.82 -52.19
CA GLN A 200 -14.05 0.68 -52.70
C GLN A 200 -14.01 -0.23 -53.93
N LYS A 201 -14.06 -1.55 -53.70
CA LYS A 201 -14.60 -2.50 -54.67
C LYS A 201 -15.52 -3.49 -53.94
N LYS A 202 -16.75 -3.57 -54.46
CA LYS A 202 -17.84 -4.47 -54.04
C LYS A 202 -17.41 -5.95 -54.04
N PRO A 203 -18.07 -6.80 -53.24
CA PRO A 203 -17.70 -8.21 -53.11
C PRO A 203 -18.10 -8.97 -54.37
N GLN A 204 -17.16 -9.72 -54.93
CA GLN A 204 -17.45 -10.83 -55.83
C GLN A 204 -16.96 -12.11 -55.16
N ASP A 205 -17.85 -13.09 -55.15
CA ASP A 205 -17.64 -14.46 -54.72
C ASP A 205 -16.28 -15.00 -55.15
N LYS A 206 -15.50 -15.47 -54.18
CA LYS A 206 -14.43 -16.43 -54.43
C LYS A 206 -14.40 -17.52 -53.36
N VAL A 207 -14.96 -18.64 -53.79
CA VAL A 207 -14.74 -20.00 -53.33
C VAL A 207 -13.25 -20.36 -53.40
N SER A 208 -12.86 -21.27 -52.51
CA SER A 208 -11.65 -22.11 -52.46
C SER A 208 -10.28 -21.42 -52.33
N ARG A 209 -9.74 -21.46 -51.11
CA ARG A 209 -8.30 -21.32 -50.85
C ARG A 209 -7.67 -22.71 -51.03
N GLU A 210 -6.82 -22.84 -52.04
CA GLU A 210 -5.99 -24.03 -52.29
C GLU A 210 -4.91 -24.14 -51.20
N GLU A 211 -4.84 -25.29 -50.53
CA GLU A 211 -3.72 -25.71 -49.69
C GLU A 211 -2.72 -26.51 -50.56
N PRO A 212 -1.41 -26.51 -50.27
CA PRO A 212 -0.47 -27.39 -50.95
C PRO A 212 -0.87 -28.85 -50.70
N SER A 213 -0.81 -29.67 -51.75
CA SER A 213 -1.21 -31.07 -51.77
C SER A 213 -0.28 -31.95 -50.92
N ASP A 214 -0.44 -31.87 -49.60
CA ASP A 214 0.05 -32.88 -48.68
C ASP A 214 -1.17 -33.76 -48.39
N GLY A 215 -1.16 -35.03 -48.84
CA GLY A 215 -2.31 -35.96 -48.87
C GLY A 215 -2.88 -36.38 -47.51
N ILE A 216 -2.76 -35.52 -46.50
CA ILE A 216 -3.11 -35.73 -45.10
C ILE A 216 -4.36 -34.89 -44.83
N TYR A 217 -5.49 -35.56 -44.68
CA TYR A 217 -6.77 -34.94 -44.35
C TYR A 217 -6.68 -34.18 -43.02
N ARG A 218 -6.86 -32.85 -43.07
CA ARG A 218 -6.96 -31.99 -41.89
C ARG A 218 -8.42 -31.60 -41.68
N PRO A 219 -9.06 -32.02 -40.58
CA PRO A 219 -10.45 -31.63 -40.31
C PRO A 219 -10.56 -30.11 -40.08
N PRO A 220 -11.69 -29.50 -40.48
CA PRO A 220 -11.88 -28.05 -40.35
C PRO A 220 -11.93 -27.64 -38.88
N LYS A 221 -11.19 -26.57 -38.54
CA LYS A 221 -11.22 -25.97 -37.21
C LYS A 221 -12.47 -25.08 -37.09
N ILE A 222 -13.49 -25.56 -36.39
CA ILE A 222 -14.72 -24.81 -36.12
C ILE A 222 -14.45 -23.84 -34.96
N MET A 223 -14.60 -22.54 -35.20
CA MET A 223 -14.65 -21.53 -34.14
C MET A 223 -15.87 -21.79 -33.25
N PRO A 224 -15.75 -21.79 -31.91
CA PRO A 224 -16.90 -21.99 -31.04
C PRO A 224 -17.94 -20.90 -31.30
N THR A 225 -19.04 -21.29 -31.93
CA THR A 225 -20.18 -20.42 -32.20
C THR A 225 -21.11 -20.53 -30.99
N ALA A 226 -21.27 -19.45 -30.23
CA ALA A 226 -22.15 -19.44 -29.08
C ALA A 226 -23.59 -19.72 -29.55
N LEU A 227 -24.24 -20.69 -28.93
CA LEU A 227 -25.65 -20.98 -29.16
C LEU A 227 -26.48 -19.73 -28.77
N PRO A 228 -27.52 -19.36 -29.53
CA PRO A 228 -28.48 -18.36 -29.09
C PRO A 228 -29.23 -18.90 -27.88
N SER A 229 -28.81 -18.51 -26.67
CA SER A 229 -29.54 -18.82 -25.45
C SER A 229 -30.87 -18.06 -25.47
N PHE A 230 -31.99 -18.79 -25.44
CA PHE A 230 -33.34 -18.22 -25.43
C PHE A 230 -33.70 -17.49 -24.12
N ASP A 231 -32.83 -17.55 -23.12
CA ASP A 231 -32.84 -16.62 -22.00
C ASP A 231 -32.25 -15.28 -22.44
N ARG A 232 -33.09 -14.45 -23.07
CA ARG A 232 -32.83 -13.02 -23.17
C ARG A 232 -32.95 -12.43 -21.76
N ARG A 233 -32.00 -12.75 -20.88
CA ARG A 233 -31.70 -11.91 -19.72
C ARG A 233 -31.22 -10.61 -20.32
N GLU A 234 -32.14 -9.67 -20.51
CA GLU A 234 -31.82 -8.26 -20.69
C GLU A 234 -30.71 -7.97 -19.69
N ARG A 235 -29.55 -7.58 -20.23
CA ARG A 235 -28.36 -7.27 -19.45
C ARG A 235 -28.79 -6.19 -18.46
N GLN A 236 -29.16 -6.60 -17.25
CA GLN A 236 -29.66 -5.67 -16.24
C GLN A 236 -28.63 -4.55 -16.15
N GLU A 237 -29.06 -3.34 -16.47
CA GLU A 237 -28.23 -2.17 -16.36
C GLU A 237 -27.67 -2.16 -14.94
N ARG A 238 -26.33 -2.13 -14.84
CA ARG A 238 -25.64 -2.26 -13.56
C ARG A 238 -26.22 -1.21 -12.64
N ARG A 239 -26.92 -1.67 -11.59
CA ARG A 239 -27.52 -0.77 -10.61
C ARG A 239 -26.47 0.24 -10.16
N PRO A 240 -26.84 1.52 -10.00
CA PRO A 240 -25.90 2.54 -9.54
C PRO A 240 -25.28 2.06 -8.23
N ARG A 241 -23.95 2.15 -8.13
CA ARG A 241 -23.23 1.68 -6.96
C ARG A 241 -23.72 2.46 -5.74
N ARG A 242 -24.21 1.74 -4.74
CA ARG A 242 -24.53 2.30 -3.42
C ARG A 242 -23.23 2.74 -2.74
N SER A 243 -23.31 3.81 -1.95
CA SER A 243 -22.19 4.24 -1.11
C SER A 243 -22.09 3.32 0.11
N ASN A 244 -20.95 2.64 0.27
CA ASN A 244 -20.71 1.72 1.39
C ASN A 244 -20.93 2.38 2.77
N VAL A 245 -20.48 3.63 2.94
CA VAL A 245 -20.61 4.37 4.21
C VAL A 245 -22.07 4.57 4.62
N ILE A 246 -22.94 4.93 3.67
CA ILE A 246 -24.38 5.08 3.98
C ILE A 246 -25.00 3.72 4.31
N ASP A 247 -24.61 2.66 3.61
CA ASP A 247 -25.14 1.33 3.87
C ASP A 247 -24.73 0.82 5.26
N GLU A 248 -23.48 1.08 5.65
CA GLU A 248 -22.98 0.81 6.99
C GLU A 248 -23.75 1.60 8.06
N PHE A 249 -23.85 2.92 7.90
CA PHE A 249 -24.63 3.80 8.81
C PHE A 249 -26.09 3.33 8.94
N VAL A 250 -26.73 2.99 7.82
CA VAL A 250 -28.10 2.48 7.83
C VAL A 250 -28.18 1.14 8.56
N SER A 251 -27.22 0.24 8.34
CA SER A 251 -27.23 -1.10 8.94
C SER A 251 -26.86 -1.11 10.43
N ALA A 252 -25.97 -0.22 10.87
CA ALA A 252 -25.42 -0.20 12.22
C ALA A 252 -26.20 0.75 13.14
N GLU A 253 -26.59 1.93 12.64
CA GLU A 253 -27.17 2.98 13.49
C GLU A 253 -28.68 3.15 13.29
N MET A 254 -29.17 3.11 12.04
CA MET A 254 -30.59 3.38 11.76
C MET A 254 -31.47 2.13 11.83
N SER A 255 -30.89 0.95 11.58
CA SER A 255 -31.60 -0.32 11.55
C SER A 255 -31.59 -0.96 12.94
N ALA A 256 -32.77 -1.29 13.45
CA ALA A 256 -32.91 -2.09 14.67
C ALA A 256 -32.71 -3.60 14.42
N ALA A 257 -32.48 -4.02 13.17
CA ALA A 257 -32.28 -5.43 12.85
C ALA A 257 -30.88 -5.89 13.30
N PRO A 258 -30.76 -7.04 13.99
CA PRO A 258 -29.47 -7.56 14.40
C PRO A 258 -28.63 -7.98 13.19
N MET A 259 -27.35 -7.60 13.17
CA MET A 259 -26.42 -8.03 12.13
C MET A 259 -25.67 -9.30 12.52
N ALA A 260 -25.46 -10.19 11.55
CA ALA A 260 -24.72 -11.43 11.76
C ALA A 260 -23.21 -11.15 11.73
N GLU A 261 -22.61 -11.11 12.92
CA GLU A 261 -21.17 -11.02 13.08
C GLU A 261 -20.50 -12.40 13.07
N PRO A 262 -19.34 -12.55 12.43
CA PRO A 262 -18.61 -13.80 12.42
C PRO A 262 -17.90 -14.04 13.75
N SER A 263 -17.59 -15.30 14.05
CA SER A 263 -16.73 -15.63 15.18
C SER A 263 -15.34 -15.02 15.00
N ILE A 264 -14.76 -14.49 16.09
CA ILE A 264 -13.50 -13.71 16.11
C ILE A 264 -12.34 -14.43 15.40
N GLY A 265 -12.27 -15.76 15.49
CA GLY A 265 -11.20 -16.55 14.86
C GLY A 265 -11.41 -16.86 13.38
N SER A 266 -12.63 -16.69 12.84
CA SER A 266 -12.96 -17.08 11.47
C SER A 266 -12.54 -16.04 10.40
N THR A 267 -12.25 -14.81 10.83
CA THR A 267 -11.85 -13.70 9.97
C THR A 267 -10.35 -13.64 9.72
N ILE A 268 -9.54 -14.36 10.50
CA ILE A 268 -8.09 -14.30 10.44
C ILE A 268 -7.56 -15.25 9.36
N ILE A 269 -6.71 -14.72 8.45
CA ILE A 269 -6.05 -15.48 7.37
C ILE A 269 -4.54 -15.58 7.64
N ALA A 270 -3.93 -16.66 7.17
CA ALA A 270 -2.49 -16.87 7.14
C ALA A 270 -1.81 -16.64 8.50
N GLY A 271 -2.44 -17.16 9.57
CA GLY A 271 -1.91 -17.10 10.93
C GLY A 271 -1.80 -15.68 11.51
N GLY A 272 -2.66 -14.75 11.09
CA GLY A 272 -2.67 -13.38 11.64
C GLY A 272 -2.03 -12.33 10.74
N ARG A 273 -1.51 -12.71 9.56
CA ARG A 273 -0.94 -11.75 8.62
C ARG A 273 -1.98 -10.86 7.96
N GLN A 274 -3.19 -11.37 7.78
CA GLN A 274 -4.30 -10.66 7.13
C GLN A 274 -5.61 -10.97 7.84
N THR A 275 -6.53 -10.02 7.81
CA THR A 275 -7.92 -10.17 8.28
C THR A 275 -8.87 -9.95 7.11
N LYS A 276 -9.96 -10.73 7.06
CA LYS A 276 -10.98 -10.62 6.01
C LYS A 276 -11.82 -9.37 6.22
N SER A 277 -11.97 -8.55 5.18
CA SER A 277 -12.99 -7.51 5.14
C SER A 277 -14.40 -8.10 5.13
N LYS A 278 -15.42 -7.33 5.55
CA LYS A 278 -16.84 -7.65 5.35
C LYS A 278 -17.14 -8.04 3.90
N LYS A 279 -16.59 -7.31 2.93
CA LYS A 279 -16.78 -7.58 1.49
C LYS A 279 -16.10 -8.86 1.03
N ASP A 280 -14.89 -9.15 1.54
CA ASP A 280 -14.18 -10.39 1.23
C ASP A 280 -14.93 -11.60 1.76
N ARG A 281 -15.52 -11.47 2.95
CA ARG A 281 -16.36 -12.49 3.57
C ARG A 281 -17.65 -12.74 2.79
N GLU A 282 -18.30 -11.67 2.30
CA GLU A 282 -19.46 -11.81 1.42
C GLU A 282 -19.09 -12.54 0.12
N HIS A 283 -17.97 -12.20 -0.51
CA HIS A 283 -17.50 -12.88 -1.73
C HIS A 283 -17.13 -14.35 -1.50
N GLU A 284 -16.52 -14.68 -0.36
CA GLU A 284 -16.26 -16.08 0.01
C GLU A 284 -17.57 -16.84 0.26
N ALA A 285 -18.53 -16.23 0.95
CA ALA A 285 -19.86 -16.82 1.16
C ALA A 285 -20.63 -17.02 -0.15
N GLU A 286 -20.49 -16.12 -1.12
CA GLU A 286 -21.01 -16.30 -2.49
C GLU A 286 -20.33 -17.48 -3.19
N ARG A 287 -19.01 -17.61 -3.05
CA ARG A 287 -18.24 -18.73 -3.60
C ARG A 287 -18.68 -20.06 -2.97
N THR A 288 -18.80 -20.14 -1.64
CA THR A 288 -19.25 -21.37 -0.98
C THR A 288 -20.67 -21.72 -1.38
N ARG A 289 -21.58 -20.74 -1.42
CA ARG A 289 -22.95 -20.96 -1.90
C ARG A 289 -22.95 -21.53 -3.32
N TYR A 290 -22.14 -20.99 -4.22
CA TYR A 290 -22.02 -21.51 -5.58
C TYR A 290 -21.47 -22.95 -5.62
N GLU A 291 -20.43 -23.22 -4.85
CA GLU A 291 -19.82 -24.55 -4.76
C GLU A 291 -20.80 -25.59 -4.16
N GLU A 292 -21.61 -25.19 -3.18
CA GLU A 292 -22.65 -26.00 -2.55
C GLU A 292 -23.86 -26.21 -3.46
N THR A 293 -24.32 -25.18 -4.18
CA THR A 293 -25.49 -25.32 -5.09
C THR A 293 -25.15 -26.15 -6.31
N ASN A 294 -23.93 -26.02 -6.82
CA ASN A 294 -23.51 -26.69 -8.05
C ASN A 294 -22.68 -27.95 -7.79
N PHE A 295 -22.37 -28.25 -6.52
CA PHE A 295 -21.55 -29.38 -6.08
C PHE A 295 -20.20 -29.51 -6.80
N VAL A 296 -19.62 -28.38 -7.22
CA VAL A 296 -18.36 -28.32 -7.96
C VAL A 296 -17.47 -27.24 -7.33
N ARG A 297 -16.23 -27.61 -6.99
CA ARG A 297 -15.24 -26.66 -6.47
C ARG A 297 -14.73 -25.74 -7.56
N LEU A 298 -14.69 -24.44 -7.28
CA LEU A 298 -14.07 -23.48 -8.18
C LEU A 298 -12.54 -23.60 -8.09
N PRO A 299 -11.82 -23.46 -9.22
CA PRO A 299 -10.37 -23.44 -9.19
C PRO A 299 -9.85 -22.24 -8.39
N LYS A 300 -8.59 -22.31 -7.95
CA LYS A 300 -7.93 -21.14 -7.34
C LYS A 300 -7.89 -20.00 -8.34
N GLU A 301 -7.97 -18.77 -7.84
CA GLU A 301 -7.93 -17.56 -8.66
C GLU A 301 -6.69 -17.56 -9.56
N THR A 302 -6.85 -17.14 -10.82
CA THR A 302 -5.73 -17.13 -11.76
C THR A 302 -4.81 -15.95 -11.48
N ARG A 303 -3.55 -15.99 -11.94
CA ARG A 303 -2.61 -14.85 -11.81
C ARG A 303 -3.20 -13.54 -12.35
N LYS A 304 -4.04 -13.61 -13.39
CA LYS A 304 -4.74 -12.45 -13.96
C LYS A 304 -5.79 -11.88 -13.01
N ASP A 305 -6.49 -12.72 -12.28
CA ASP A 305 -7.50 -12.31 -11.31
C ASP A 305 -6.85 -11.74 -10.05
N LEU A 306 -5.76 -12.35 -9.58
CA LEU A 306 -4.95 -11.80 -8.49
C LEU A 306 -4.40 -10.42 -8.84
N ALA A 307 -3.88 -10.23 -10.06
CA ALA A 307 -3.36 -8.93 -10.50
C ALA A 307 -4.46 -7.85 -10.52
N LYS A 308 -5.68 -8.20 -10.94
CA LYS A 308 -6.83 -7.27 -10.91
C LYS A 308 -7.26 -6.93 -9.48
N ARG A 309 -7.14 -7.87 -8.55
CA ARG A 309 -7.45 -7.64 -7.13
C ARG A 309 -6.37 -6.81 -6.45
N GLY A 310 -5.10 -7.12 -6.68
CA GLY A 310 -3.95 -6.43 -6.10
C GLY A 310 -3.71 -5.02 -6.65
N GLY A 311 -4.17 -4.72 -7.85
CA GLY A 311 -4.09 -3.36 -8.43
C GLY A 311 -5.04 -2.34 -7.80
N ARG A 312 -5.96 -2.76 -6.91
CA ARG A 312 -6.78 -1.86 -6.12
C ARG A 312 -6.16 -1.75 -4.74
N LEU A 313 -5.48 -0.64 -4.49
CA LEU A 313 -4.95 -0.29 -3.17
C LEU A 313 -6.10 0.11 -2.24
N ASP A 314 -7.04 -0.80 -2.00
CA ASP A 314 -8.02 -0.65 -0.94
C ASP A 314 -7.27 -0.89 0.38
N SER A 315 -7.09 0.17 1.17
CA SER A 315 -6.37 0.09 2.45
C SER A 315 -7.24 -0.64 3.46
N THR A 316 -7.02 -1.94 3.63
CA THR A 316 -7.68 -2.73 4.67
C THR A 316 -6.84 -2.69 5.94
N TYR A 317 -7.41 -2.22 7.04
CA TYR A 317 -6.75 -2.21 8.33
C TYR A 317 -7.69 -2.78 9.39
N GLY A 318 -7.20 -3.76 10.16
CA GLY A 318 -7.99 -4.38 11.23
C GLY A 318 -9.19 -5.22 10.77
N GLY A 319 -9.35 -5.46 9.46
CA GLY A 319 -10.54 -6.11 8.90
C GLY A 319 -11.58 -5.11 8.39
N ASP A 320 -11.35 -3.82 8.58
CA ASP A 320 -12.20 -2.76 8.05
C ASP A 320 -11.57 -2.14 6.79
N GLU A 321 -12.43 -1.71 5.86
CA GLU A 321 -12.03 -1.02 4.64
C GLU A 321 -11.92 0.48 4.88
N TRP A 322 -10.70 1.01 4.81
CA TRP A 322 -10.45 2.45 4.84
C TRP A 322 -10.34 2.95 3.40
N LYS A 323 -11.40 3.60 2.92
CA LYS A 323 -11.40 4.25 1.61
C LYS A 323 -11.01 5.71 1.73
N GLY A 324 -10.33 6.23 0.72
CA GLY A 324 -10.07 7.66 0.61
C GLY A 324 -11.38 8.44 0.67
N LEU A 325 -11.43 9.46 1.54
CA LEU A 325 -12.61 10.31 1.75
C LEU A 325 -13.19 10.85 0.44
N THR A 326 -12.32 11.12 -0.53
CA THR A 326 -12.65 11.70 -1.84
C THR A 326 -13.45 10.76 -2.74
N GLU A 327 -13.18 9.45 -2.74
CA GLU A 327 -13.84 8.52 -3.68
C GLU A 327 -15.32 8.29 -3.33
N GLY A 328 -15.66 8.39 -2.04
CA GLY A 328 -17.00 8.15 -1.51
C GLY A 328 -17.85 9.40 -1.30
N ALA A 329 -17.22 10.54 -0.97
CA ALA A 329 -17.92 11.76 -0.58
C ALA A 329 -18.83 12.32 -1.68
N ASP A 330 -18.37 12.38 -2.93
CA ASP A 330 -19.15 12.87 -4.07
C ASP A 330 -20.45 12.08 -4.29
N ARG A 331 -20.43 10.76 -3.99
CA ARG A 331 -21.63 9.91 -4.10
C ARG A 331 -22.61 10.21 -2.99
N ILE A 332 -22.12 10.39 -1.77
CA ILE A 332 -22.94 10.80 -0.63
C ILE A 332 -23.57 12.15 -0.96
N GLU A 333 -22.79 13.10 -1.47
CA GLU A 333 -23.29 14.41 -1.87
C GLU A 333 -24.35 14.31 -2.97
N ARG A 334 -24.17 13.47 -4.00
CA ARG A 334 -25.19 13.26 -5.03
C ARG A 334 -26.47 12.61 -4.49
N LEU A 335 -26.36 11.72 -3.51
CA LEU A 335 -27.50 11.05 -2.87
C LEU A 335 -28.25 11.97 -1.90
N THR A 336 -27.53 12.84 -1.19
CA THR A 336 -28.12 13.81 -0.24
C THR A 336 -28.59 15.08 -0.92
N ARG A 337 -28.04 15.43 -2.10
CA ARG A 337 -28.52 16.54 -2.92
C ARG A 337 -29.98 16.28 -3.28
N ARG A 338 -30.83 17.18 -2.76
CA ARG A 338 -32.26 17.21 -3.05
C ARG A 338 -32.47 17.24 -4.56
N SER A 339 -33.13 16.21 -5.10
CA SER A 339 -33.49 16.14 -6.51
C SER A 339 -34.15 17.46 -6.95
N LYS A 340 -33.51 18.18 -7.87
CA LYS A 340 -34.05 19.40 -8.49
C LYS A 340 -35.36 19.13 -9.25
N ASN A 341 -35.63 17.85 -9.56
CA ASN A 341 -36.89 17.38 -10.14
C ASN A 341 -37.89 16.85 -9.10
N SER A 342 -37.71 17.15 -7.80
CA SER A 342 -38.78 16.92 -6.82
C SER A 342 -39.98 17.77 -7.23
N GLY A 343 -40.99 17.06 -7.75
CA GLY A 343 -42.36 17.43 -8.05
C GLY A 343 -42.83 18.89 -8.02
N SER A 344 -43.78 19.19 -8.90
CA SER A 344 -44.69 20.34 -8.80
C SER A 344 -45.05 20.63 -7.34
N ALA A 345 -45.24 21.90 -6.97
CA ALA A 345 -45.53 22.32 -5.59
C ALA A 345 -46.64 21.49 -4.90
N LEU A 346 -47.56 20.95 -5.70
CA LEU A 346 -48.62 20.04 -5.26
C LEU A 346 -48.11 18.67 -4.78
N GLU A 347 -47.10 18.09 -5.43
CA GLU A 347 -46.47 16.83 -4.99
C GLU A 347 -45.62 17.04 -3.71
N LYS A 348 -44.97 18.20 -3.60
CA LYS A 348 -44.27 18.61 -2.36
C LYS A 348 -45.26 18.80 -1.21
N SER A 349 -46.41 19.40 -1.48
CA SER A 349 -47.50 19.57 -0.51
C SER A 349 -48.15 18.24 -0.13
N ARG A 350 -48.23 17.25 -1.03
CA ARG A 350 -48.80 15.93 -0.71
C ARG A 350 -47.87 15.06 0.11
N LYS A 351 -46.55 15.19 -0.08
CA LYS A 351 -45.53 14.48 0.73
C LYS A 351 -45.43 15.03 2.16
N ARG A 352 -45.78 16.30 2.37
CA ARG A 352 -45.95 16.88 3.72
C ARG A 352 -47.41 16.78 4.09
N LYS A 353 -47.83 15.68 4.71
CA LYS A 353 -49.14 15.64 5.36
C LYS A 353 -49.11 16.68 6.48
N ASN A 354 -49.98 17.70 6.40
CA ASN A 354 -50.10 18.74 7.42
C ASN A 354 -50.62 18.10 8.73
N GLU A 355 -49.73 17.48 9.51
CA GLU A 355 -50.03 17.02 10.88
C GLU A 355 -49.58 18.06 11.94
N ASP A 356 -48.80 19.07 11.55
CA ASP A 356 -48.56 20.25 12.38
C ASP A 356 -49.77 21.20 12.31
N GLY A 357 -50.40 21.40 13.48
CA GLY A 357 -51.52 22.33 13.65
C GLY A 357 -51.21 23.72 13.11
N GLN A 358 -52.26 24.35 12.55
CA GLN A 358 -52.27 25.69 11.96
C GLN A 358 -51.27 26.66 12.59
N ARG A 359 -50.10 26.83 11.96
CA ARG A 359 -49.30 28.05 12.09
C ARG A 359 -49.81 29.04 11.06
N SER A 360 -50.32 30.14 11.57
CA SER A 360 -51.28 31.06 10.97
C SER A 360 -50.72 32.01 9.92
N ASP A 361 -49.79 31.61 9.06
CA ASP A 361 -49.19 32.60 8.14
C ASP A 361 -48.68 32.08 6.78
N GLY A 362 -49.41 31.15 6.18
CA GLY A 362 -49.16 30.78 4.80
C GLY A 362 -50.38 30.11 4.18
N VAL A 363 -50.97 30.75 3.17
CA VAL A 363 -52.09 30.20 2.40
C VAL A 363 -51.67 28.87 1.78
N ALA A 364 -52.14 27.78 2.37
CA ALA A 364 -51.83 26.41 1.96
C ALA A 364 -52.49 26.10 0.61
N VAL A 365 -51.71 26.18 -0.46
CA VAL A 365 -52.12 25.84 -1.83
C VAL A 365 -52.71 24.41 -1.91
N GLY A 366 -52.28 23.49 -1.05
CA GLY A 366 -52.83 22.13 -0.92
C GLY A 366 -54.30 22.10 -0.46
N ASP A 367 -54.66 22.93 0.53
CA ASP A 367 -56.02 22.99 1.06
C ASP A 367 -57.01 23.57 0.05
N ILE A 368 -56.56 24.53 -0.78
CA ILE A 368 -57.38 25.12 -1.85
C ILE A 368 -57.71 24.05 -2.90
N PHE A 369 -56.74 23.21 -3.24
CA PHE A 369 -56.94 22.12 -4.19
C PHE A 369 -57.87 21.05 -3.63
N ASP A 370 -57.70 20.64 -2.37
CA ASP A 370 -58.58 19.66 -1.73
C ASP A 370 -60.01 20.19 -1.53
N LYS A 371 -60.17 21.47 -1.20
CA LYS A 371 -61.49 22.13 -1.18
C LYS A 371 -62.12 22.17 -2.56
N ARG A 372 -61.34 22.46 -3.61
CA ARG A 372 -61.84 22.47 -5.00
C ARG A 372 -62.21 21.06 -5.47
N ARG A 373 -61.41 20.05 -5.13
CA ARG A 373 -61.72 18.65 -5.40
C ARG A 373 -63.01 18.21 -4.72
N LYS A 374 -63.17 18.50 -3.42
CA LYS A 374 -64.43 18.21 -2.70
C LYS A 374 -65.64 18.92 -3.32
N LYS A 375 -65.49 20.16 -3.80
CA LYS A 375 -66.56 20.86 -4.54
C LYS A 375 -66.90 20.19 -5.88
N VAL A 376 -65.90 19.68 -6.60
CA VAL A 376 -66.14 18.96 -7.87
C VAL A 376 -66.78 17.59 -7.62
N ASP A 377 -66.33 16.87 -6.59
CA ASP A 377 -66.88 15.55 -6.22
C ASP A 377 -68.33 15.66 -5.70
N THR A 378 -68.69 16.77 -5.05
CA THR A 378 -70.08 17.06 -4.63
C THR A 378 -70.99 17.49 -5.77
N TRP A 379 -70.44 18.00 -6.88
CA TRP A 379 -71.21 18.31 -8.10
C TRP A 379 -71.37 17.07 -9.01
N LYS A 380 -70.54 16.04 -8.80
CA LYS A 380 -70.63 14.76 -9.52
C LYS A 380 -71.54 13.73 -8.84
N ARG A 381 -72.01 14.01 -7.62
CA ARG A 381 -73.14 13.31 -7.00
C ARG A 381 -74.40 14.13 -7.23
#